data_AF-A0A383AB87-F1
#
_entry.id   AF-A0A383AB87-F1
#
_cell.length_a   1.000
_cell.length_b   1.000
_cell.length_c   1.000
_cell.angle_alpha   90.00
_cell.angle_beta   90.00
_cell.angle_gamma   90.00
#
_symmetry.space_group_name_H-M   'P 1'
#
loop_
_entity.id
_entity.type
_entity.pdbx_description
1 polymer ?
#
loop_
_entity_poly.entity_id
_entity_poly.type
_entity_poly.pdbx_seq_one_letter_code
_entity_poly.pdbx_strand_id
1 'polypeptide(L)'
;MSAQGDTALKKIILSTLLLAVLAAVPATAVEFDIGADVVSRYVWRGTDFGDSPAIQPSMSASFIDGQLEIGYWGSFAINSNVGPNELDMYLTYNAGSVSITLTDYFFPSYTGDHGSAIGGTQELTAADDLFERGGLS
;
A
#
# COMPACT_ATOMS: atom_id res chain seq x y z
N MET A 1 36.51 -37.45 25.43
CA MET A 1 35.21 -36.85 25.83
C MET A 1 35.31 -35.31 25.97
N SER A 2 35.93 -34.56 25.04
CA SER A 2 36.02 -33.07 25.13
C SER A 2 35.27 -32.29 24.03
N ALA A 3 34.91 -32.90 22.89
CA ALA A 3 34.30 -32.18 21.75
C ALA A 3 32.86 -31.68 21.99
N GLN A 4 32.12 -32.30 22.93
CA GLN A 4 30.72 -31.96 23.22
C GLN A 4 30.61 -30.61 23.95
N GLY A 5 31.57 -30.27 24.81
CA GLY A 5 31.59 -29.01 25.58
C GLY A 5 31.81 -27.78 24.69
N ASP A 6 32.76 -27.87 23.75
CA ASP A 6 33.08 -26.76 22.83
C ASP A 6 31.94 -26.45 21.87
N THR A 7 31.21 -27.49 21.43
CA THR A 7 30.07 -27.32 20.52
C THR A 7 28.87 -26.71 21.25
N ALA A 8 28.64 -27.10 22.52
CA ALA A 8 27.59 -26.52 23.34
C ALA A 8 27.86 -25.03 23.64
N LEU A 9 29.09 -24.69 23.99
CA LEU A 9 29.49 -23.31 24.29
C LEU A 9 29.33 -22.40 23.06
N LYS A 10 29.76 -22.84 21.88
CA LYS A 10 29.59 -22.10 20.62
C LYS A 10 28.12 -21.87 20.28
N LYS A 11 27.26 -22.87 20.49
CA LYS A 11 25.80 -22.73 20.28
C LYS A 11 25.20 -21.72 21.22
N ILE A 12 25.59 -21.73 22.50
CA ILE A 12 25.14 -20.75 23.50
C ILE A 12 25.54 -19.34 23.07
N ILE A 13 26.80 -19.13 22.68
CA ILE A 13 27.30 -17.84 22.20
C ILE A 13 26.57 -17.37 20.94
N LEU A 14 26.33 -18.27 19.96
CA LEU A 14 25.57 -17.91 18.76
C LEU A 14 24.12 -17.54 19.10
N SER A 15 23.47 -18.27 20.00
CA SER A 15 22.08 -18.00 20.38
C SER A 15 21.95 -16.68 21.16
N THR A 16 22.89 -16.37 22.05
CA THR A 16 22.86 -15.09 22.78
C THR A 16 23.19 -13.92 21.88
N LEU A 17 24.11 -14.10 20.92
CA LEU A 17 24.41 -13.07 19.91
C LEU A 17 23.19 -12.81 19.02
N LEU A 18 22.52 -13.87 18.55
CA LEU A 18 21.30 -13.75 17.75
C LEU A 18 20.18 -13.03 18.52
N LEU A 19 20.01 -13.37 19.80
CA LEU A 19 18.99 -12.73 20.65
C LEU A 19 19.31 -11.25 20.94
N ALA A 20 20.59 -10.92 21.13
CA ALA A 20 21.05 -9.53 21.31
C ALA A 20 20.84 -8.69 20.05
N VAL A 21 21.06 -9.26 18.85
CA VAL A 21 20.79 -8.59 17.57
C VAL A 21 19.29 -8.34 17.40
N LEU A 22 18.44 -9.33 17.70
CA LEU A 22 16.98 -9.16 17.66
C LEU A 22 16.49 -8.08 18.64
N ALA A 23 17.07 -8.02 19.85
CA ALA A 23 16.72 -7.03 20.86
C ALA A 23 17.21 -5.61 20.52
N ALA A 24 18.18 -5.47 19.61
CA ALA A 24 18.69 -4.19 19.14
C ALA A 24 17.88 -3.62 17.95
N VAL A 25 16.91 -4.36 17.41
CA VAL A 25 15.98 -3.83 16.40
C VAL A 25 15.05 -2.84 17.11
N PRO A 26 15.07 -1.54 16.76
CA PRO A 26 14.17 -0.57 17.37
C PRO A 26 12.72 -0.95 17.07
N ALA A 27 11.85 -0.83 18.07
CA ALA A 27 10.42 -0.91 17.85
C ALA A 27 10.00 0.33 17.04
N THR A 28 9.94 0.20 15.72
CA THR A 28 9.42 1.24 14.84
C THR A 28 7.92 1.37 15.09
N ALA A 29 7.45 2.59 15.32
CA ALA A 29 6.02 2.85 15.38
C ALA A 29 5.39 2.50 14.02
N VAL A 30 4.24 1.84 14.04
CA VAL A 30 3.41 1.72 12.84
C VAL A 30 2.48 2.93 12.85
N GLU A 31 2.55 3.71 11.78
CA GLU A 31 1.67 4.87 11.59
C GLU A 31 0.45 4.41 10.80
N PHE A 32 -0.75 4.79 11.25
CA PHE A 32 -2.01 4.47 10.57
C PHE A 32 -2.71 5.76 10.19
N ASP A 33 -3.12 5.86 8.93
CA ASP A 33 -3.94 6.96 8.41
C ASP A 33 -5.26 6.40 7.87
N ILE A 34 -6.37 7.07 8.18
CA ILE A 34 -7.70 6.70 7.70
C ILE A 34 -8.45 7.98 7.35
N GLY A 35 -8.91 8.07 6.11
CA GLY A 35 -9.60 9.23 5.57
C GLY A 35 -10.84 8.85 4.76
N ALA A 36 -11.65 9.85 4.48
CA ALA A 36 -12.71 9.75 3.49
C ALA A 36 -13.06 11.14 2.97
N ASP A 37 -12.96 11.33 1.67
CA ASP A 37 -13.31 12.59 1.01
C ASP A 37 -14.65 12.49 0.30
N VAL A 38 -15.39 13.61 0.25
CA VAL A 38 -16.61 13.73 -0.56
C VAL A 38 -16.31 14.67 -1.72
N VAL A 39 -16.28 14.12 -2.92
CA VAL A 39 -16.00 14.88 -4.15
C VAL A 39 -17.27 15.05 -4.96
N SER A 40 -17.43 16.22 -5.60
CA SER A 40 -18.61 16.50 -6.42
C SER A 40 -18.63 15.76 -7.76
N ARG A 41 -17.45 15.38 -8.28
CA ARG A 41 -17.23 14.66 -9.54
C ARG A 41 -15.93 13.87 -9.46
N TYR A 42 -15.89 12.64 -9.96
CA TYR A 42 -14.64 11.85 -10.08
C TYR A 42 -14.12 11.92 -11.51
N VAL A 43 -13.01 12.64 -11.71
CA VAL A 43 -12.33 12.78 -13.01
C VAL A 43 -10.93 12.18 -12.89
N TRP A 44 -10.64 11.15 -13.68
CA TRP A 44 -9.32 10.48 -13.69
C TRP A 44 -8.62 10.67 -15.04
N ARG A 45 -7.42 11.27 -15.02
CA ARG A 45 -6.57 11.56 -16.19
C ARG A 45 -7.31 12.21 -17.38
N GLY A 46 -8.28 13.08 -17.10
CA GLY A 46 -9.08 13.79 -18.12
C GLY A 46 -10.33 13.05 -18.58
N THR A 47 -10.59 11.84 -18.08
CA THR A 47 -11.82 11.09 -18.30
C THR A 47 -12.76 11.31 -17.13
N ASP A 48 -14.00 11.72 -17.43
CA ASP A 48 -15.05 11.88 -16.44
C ASP A 48 -15.72 10.53 -16.16
N PHE A 49 -15.59 10.06 -14.92
CA PHE A 49 -16.12 8.79 -14.46
C PHE A 49 -17.44 8.96 -13.67
N GLY A 50 -18.00 10.17 -13.58
CA GLY A 50 -19.35 10.32 -13.04
C GLY A 50 -19.83 11.75 -12.85
N ASP A 51 -21.05 12.03 -13.33
CA ASP A 51 -21.84 13.25 -13.07
C ASP A 51 -22.55 13.20 -11.70
N SER A 52 -21.93 12.52 -10.72
CA SER A 52 -22.48 12.25 -9.39
C SER A 52 -21.42 12.57 -8.32
N PRO A 53 -21.84 13.10 -7.15
CA PRO A 53 -20.99 13.06 -5.96
C PRO A 53 -20.50 11.64 -5.68
N ALA A 54 -19.26 11.52 -5.20
CA ALA A 54 -18.63 10.26 -4.81
C ALA A 54 -18.01 10.38 -3.41
N ILE A 55 -17.95 9.25 -2.70
CA ILE A 55 -17.22 9.11 -1.43
C ILE A 55 -15.94 8.34 -1.73
N GLN A 56 -14.81 8.87 -1.28
CA GLN A 56 -13.49 8.34 -1.53
C GLN A 56 -12.81 7.95 -0.22
N PRO A 57 -13.03 6.73 0.30
CA PRO A 57 -12.34 6.27 1.49
C PRO A 57 -10.87 5.98 1.19
N SER A 58 -10.01 6.23 2.18
CA SER A 58 -8.61 5.85 2.17
C SER A 58 -8.21 5.25 3.50
N MET A 59 -7.28 4.29 3.47
CA MET A 59 -6.56 3.84 4.66
C MET A 59 -5.16 3.44 4.30
N SER A 60 -4.19 3.72 5.16
CA SER A 60 -2.81 3.27 4.99
C SER A 60 -2.16 2.92 6.32
N ALA A 61 -1.15 2.06 6.24
CA ALA A 61 -0.27 1.71 7.32
C ALA A 61 1.18 1.83 6.86
N SER A 62 1.96 2.66 7.55
CA SER A 62 3.36 2.94 7.23
C SER A 62 4.27 2.29 8.27
N PHE A 63 5.29 1.60 7.78
CA PHE A 63 6.25 0.79 8.53
C PHE A 63 7.67 1.28 8.25
N ILE A 64 8.60 0.89 9.11
CA ILE A 64 10.04 1.13 8.92
C ILE A 64 10.32 2.65 8.73
N ASP A 65 9.74 3.46 9.63
CA ASP A 65 9.86 4.92 9.62
C ASP A 65 9.43 5.56 8.27
N GLY A 66 8.32 5.06 7.70
CA GLY A 66 7.76 5.56 6.44
C GLY A 66 8.41 5.01 5.18
N GLN A 67 9.35 4.05 5.28
CA GLN A 67 9.97 3.45 4.10
C GLN A 67 9.06 2.45 3.39
N LEU A 68 8.12 1.83 4.09
CA LEU A 68 7.19 0.87 3.52
C LEU A 68 5.77 1.27 3.88
N GLU A 69 4.89 1.39 2.89
CA GLU A 69 3.48 1.71 3.10
C GLU A 69 2.58 0.73 2.37
N ILE A 70 1.50 0.32 3.04
CA ILE A 70 0.44 -0.48 2.45
C ILE A 70 -0.85 0.29 2.65
N GLY A 71 -1.65 0.42 1.60
CA GLY A 71 -2.92 1.12 1.71
C GLY A 71 -3.98 0.67 0.74
N TYR A 72 -5.15 1.22 0.99
CA TYR A 72 -6.34 1.11 0.16
C TYR A 72 -6.84 2.50 -0.15
N TRP A 73 -7.33 2.66 -1.37
CA TRP A 73 -8.10 3.83 -1.77
C TRP A 73 -9.33 3.35 -2.52
N GLY A 74 -10.46 4.03 -2.42
CA GLY A 74 -11.63 3.70 -3.22
C GLY A 74 -12.39 4.92 -3.65
N SER A 75 -13.30 4.74 -4.59
CA SER A 75 -14.21 5.78 -5.07
C SER A 75 -15.56 5.17 -5.35
N PHE A 76 -16.60 5.64 -4.65
CA PHE A 76 -17.95 5.10 -4.74
C PHE A 76 -18.96 6.23 -5.02
N ALA A 77 -19.69 6.13 -6.13
CA ALA A 77 -20.69 7.12 -6.50
C ALA A 77 -21.92 7.05 -5.58
N ILE A 78 -22.39 8.19 -5.08
CA ILE A 78 -23.51 8.28 -4.14
C ILE A 78 -24.87 8.04 -4.83
N ASN A 79 -25.03 8.40 -6.11
CA ASN A 79 -26.36 8.44 -6.76
C ASN A 79 -26.56 7.52 -7.98
N SER A 80 -25.66 6.58 -8.29
CA SER A 80 -25.81 5.72 -9.48
C SER A 80 -25.77 4.23 -9.17
N ASN A 81 -26.81 3.50 -9.61
CA ASN A 81 -26.84 2.03 -9.68
C ASN A 81 -25.78 1.44 -10.65
N VAL A 82 -24.98 2.28 -11.33
CA VAL A 82 -24.01 1.93 -12.39
C VAL A 82 -22.84 2.94 -12.41
N GLY A 83 -22.31 3.31 -11.25
CA GLY A 83 -21.09 4.14 -11.17
C GLY A 83 -19.84 3.26 -11.24
N PRO A 84 -18.70 3.75 -11.77
CA PRO A 84 -17.42 3.05 -11.69
C PRO A 84 -16.94 3.10 -10.24
N ASN A 85 -17.48 2.18 -9.44
CA ASN A 85 -16.97 1.91 -8.12
C ASN A 85 -15.57 1.31 -8.29
N GLU A 86 -14.63 1.78 -7.51
CA GLU A 86 -13.22 1.37 -7.57
C GLU A 86 -12.71 1.17 -6.15
N LEU A 87 -11.88 0.15 -5.97
CA LEU A 87 -11.16 -0.13 -4.75
C LEU A 87 -9.76 -0.58 -5.14
N ASP A 88 -8.78 0.24 -4.86
CA ASP A 88 -7.39 -0.01 -5.21
C ASP A 88 -6.61 -0.39 -3.97
N MET A 89 -5.81 -1.43 -4.10
CA MET A 89 -4.76 -1.76 -3.14
C MET A 89 -3.44 -1.22 -3.64
N TYR A 90 -2.63 -0.65 -2.76
CA TYR A 90 -1.27 -0.28 -3.12
C TYR A 90 -0.25 -0.67 -2.06
N LEU A 91 0.97 -0.87 -2.53
CA LEU A 91 2.18 -1.12 -1.75
C LEU A 91 3.27 -0.18 -2.27
N THR A 92 3.80 0.66 -1.40
CA THR A 92 4.87 1.61 -1.72
C THR A 92 6.13 1.29 -0.92
N TYR A 93 7.29 1.29 -1.57
CA TYR A 93 8.60 1.24 -0.93
C TYR A 93 9.43 2.47 -1.33
N ASN A 94 9.89 3.20 -0.32
CA ASN A 94 10.73 4.40 -0.47
C ASN A 94 12.20 4.03 -0.31
N ALA A 95 12.94 4.08 -1.42
CA ALA A 95 14.38 3.85 -1.49
C ALA A 95 15.14 5.20 -1.52
N GLY A 96 15.03 5.99 -0.46
CA GLY A 96 15.60 7.33 -0.39
C GLY A 96 14.79 8.33 -1.21
N SER A 97 15.36 8.85 -2.29
CA SER A 97 14.71 9.86 -3.16
C SER A 97 13.82 9.26 -4.25
N VAL A 98 13.65 7.93 -4.27
CA VAL A 98 12.84 7.22 -5.27
C VAL A 98 11.84 6.35 -4.53
N SER A 99 10.59 6.40 -4.93
CA SER A 99 9.54 5.51 -4.48
C SER A 99 9.16 4.54 -5.59
N ILE A 100 8.87 3.30 -5.20
CA ILE A 100 8.32 2.28 -6.08
C ILE A 100 6.96 1.88 -5.52
N THR A 101 5.91 2.03 -6.31
CA THR A 101 4.54 1.69 -5.92
C THR A 101 3.98 0.64 -6.85
N LEU A 102 3.44 -0.42 -6.26
CA LEU A 102 2.62 -1.41 -6.94
C LEU A 102 1.17 -1.17 -6.56
N THR A 103 0.30 -0.97 -7.55
CA THR A 103 -1.13 -0.77 -7.35
C THR A 103 -1.91 -1.88 -8.05
N ASP A 104 -2.87 -2.48 -7.37
CA ASP A 104 -3.86 -3.40 -7.92
C ASP A 104 -5.22 -2.69 -7.98
N TYR A 105 -5.67 -2.41 -9.19
CA TYR A 105 -6.92 -1.69 -9.46
C TYR A 105 -8.10 -2.67 -9.53
N PHE A 106 -9.07 -2.56 -8.62
CA PHE A 106 -10.25 -3.42 -8.60
C PHE A 106 -11.57 -2.68 -8.80
N PHE A 107 -12.34 -3.07 -9.83
CA PHE A 107 -13.63 -2.48 -10.20
C PHE A 107 -14.78 -3.47 -9.96
N PRO A 108 -15.61 -3.31 -8.91
CA PRO A 108 -16.62 -4.30 -8.51
C PRO A 108 -17.83 -4.46 -9.46
N SER A 109 -17.86 -3.82 -10.64
CA SER A 109 -19.09 -3.76 -11.48
C SER A 109 -18.88 -3.82 -13.00
N TYR A 110 -17.72 -4.23 -13.50
CA TYR A 110 -17.54 -4.43 -14.95
C TYR A 110 -17.80 -5.88 -15.37
N THR A 111 -19.08 -6.24 -15.59
CA THR A 111 -19.41 -7.40 -16.43
C THR A 111 -19.20 -7.03 -17.89
N GLY A 112 -18.03 -7.36 -18.44
CA GLY A 112 -17.84 -7.34 -19.88
C GLY A 112 -18.84 -8.27 -20.56
N ASP A 113 -19.33 -7.90 -21.75
CA ASP A 113 -20.29 -8.62 -22.61
C ASP A 113 -19.80 -10.01 -23.09
N HIS A 114 -18.75 -10.55 -22.45
CA HIS A 114 -18.16 -11.85 -22.73
C HIS A 114 -17.75 -12.57 -21.45
N GLY A 115 -18.64 -12.69 -20.46
CA GLY A 115 -18.59 -13.76 -19.43
C GLY A 115 -17.25 -14.03 -18.75
N SER A 116 -16.36 -13.05 -18.71
CA SER A 116 -15.01 -13.14 -18.19
C SER A 116 -14.87 -11.95 -17.27
N ALA A 117 -14.84 -12.23 -15.97
CA ALA A 117 -14.42 -11.25 -14.98
C ALA A 117 -13.01 -10.79 -15.38
N ILE A 118 -12.92 -9.62 -16.01
CA ILE A 118 -11.64 -8.98 -16.25
C ILE A 118 -11.11 -8.59 -14.87
N GLY A 119 -10.21 -9.43 -14.37
CA GLY A 119 -9.54 -9.29 -13.08
C GLY A 119 -8.68 -8.04 -13.05
N GLY A 120 -8.38 -7.59 -11.83
CA GLY A 120 -7.70 -6.33 -11.53
C GLY A 120 -6.46 -6.08 -12.39
N THR A 121 -6.24 -4.81 -12.71
CA THR A 121 -5.06 -4.38 -13.45
C THR A 121 -3.98 -4.02 -12.44
N GLN A 122 -2.77 -4.57 -12.59
CA GLN A 122 -1.63 -4.22 -11.74
C GLN A 122 -0.71 -3.22 -12.47
N GLU A 123 -0.37 -2.11 -11.82
CA GLU A 123 0.58 -1.09 -12.33
C GLU A 123 1.78 -0.99 -11.39
N LEU A 124 2.99 -0.90 -11.96
CA LEU A 124 4.23 -0.62 -11.24
C LEU A 124 4.71 0.78 -11.64
N THR A 125 4.75 1.68 -10.68
CA THR A 125 5.21 3.06 -10.88
C THR A 125 6.50 3.28 -10.11
N ALA A 126 7.46 3.97 -10.73
CA ALA A 126 8.63 4.51 -10.04
C ALA A 126 8.60 6.04 -10.18
N ALA A 127 8.56 6.74 -9.05
CA ALA A 127 8.57 8.20 -9.00
C ALA A 127 9.81 8.70 -8.26
N ASP A 128 10.36 9.84 -8.68
CA ASP A 128 11.36 10.56 -7.92
C ASP A 128 10.67 11.58 -7.00
N ASP A 129 11.19 11.73 -5.79
CA ASP A 129 10.65 12.58 -4.70
C ASP A 129 10.63 14.09 -5.05
N LEU A 130 11.04 14.46 -6.26
CA LEU A 130 10.99 15.83 -6.80
C LEU A 130 9.62 16.20 -7.38
N PHE A 131 8.72 15.24 -7.65
CA PHE A 131 7.45 15.49 -8.33
C PHE A 131 6.22 15.62 -7.40
N GLU A 132 6.22 14.97 -6.22
CA GLU A 132 5.03 14.84 -5.35
C GLU A 132 4.78 16.05 -4.42
N ARG A 133 5.72 17.01 -4.28
CA ARG A 133 5.48 18.25 -3.51
C ARG A 133 4.59 19.27 -4.25
N GLY A 134 4.05 18.90 -5.42
CA GLY A 134 3.48 19.82 -6.41
C GLY A 134 1.96 19.81 -6.57
N GLY A 135 1.18 19.00 -5.87
CA GLY A 135 -0.27 19.11 -6.03
C GLY A 135 -1.13 18.06 -5.36
N LEU A 136 -1.56 18.37 -4.14
CA LEU A 136 -2.91 18.08 -3.66
C LEU A 136 -3.38 19.31 -2.86
N SER A 137 -4.09 20.20 -3.55
CA SER A 137 -4.96 21.25 -2.99
C SER A 137 -6.23 21.33 -3.82
#